data_AF-A0A2N2KCK5-F1
#
_entry.id   AF-A0A2N2KCK5-F1
#
_cell.length_a   1.000
_cell.length_b   1.000
_cell.length_c   1.000
_cell.angle_alpha   90.00
_cell.angle_beta   90.00
_cell.angle_gamma   90.00
#
_symmetry.space_group_name_H-M   'P 1'
#
loop_
_entity.id
_entity.type
_entity.pdbx_description
1 polymer ?
#
loop_
_entity_poly.entity_id
_entity_poly.type
_entity_poly.pdbx_seq_one_letter_code
_entity_poly.pdbx_strand_id
1 'polypeptide(L)'
;MTLPQAVIEAKESGSEVLELTSEEGHVYYFRKPGKSDMNRYLTLAAKQKLASAAQNLIYDLAIHPGRDEIKGMVDEKPGLMVALSNALQNAVGLNAEFEVKKL
;
A
#
# COMPACT_ATOMS: atom_id res chain seq x y z
N MET A 1 -14.96 7.54 15.11
CA MET A 1 -15.22 7.60 13.66
C MET A 1 -15.76 6.25 13.24
N THR A 2 -16.78 6.22 12.38
CA THR A 2 -17.34 4.97 11.87
C THR A 2 -16.50 4.52 10.67
N LEU A 3 -16.12 3.24 10.62
CA LEU A 3 -15.35 2.71 9.48
C LEU A 3 -16.19 2.76 8.20
N PRO A 4 -15.56 3.00 7.03
CA PRO A 4 -16.24 2.86 5.74
C PRO A 4 -16.80 1.46 5.55
N GLN A 5 -17.95 1.33 4.89
CA GLN A 5 -18.61 0.04 4.67
C GLN A 5 -17.70 -0.98 3.97
N ALA A 6 -16.95 -0.55 2.94
CA ALA A 6 -16.00 -1.40 2.23
C ALA A 6 -14.89 -1.98 3.15
N VAL A 7 -14.51 -1.26 4.21
CA VAL A 7 -13.52 -1.71 5.20
C VAL A 7 -14.11 -2.76 6.12
N ILE A 8 -15.39 -2.58 6.52
CA ILE A 8 -16.11 -3.57 7.32
C ILE A 8 -16.23 -4.89 6.54
N GLU A 9 -16.70 -4.82 5.29
CA GLU A 9 -16.84 -5.98 4.40
C GLU A 9 -15.51 -6.69 4.15
N ALA A 10 -14.43 -5.92 3.93
CA ALA A 10 -13.10 -6.50 3.78
C ALA A 10 -12.66 -7.28 5.03
N LYS A 11 -12.90 -6.74 6.23
CA LYS A 11 -12.59 -7.42 7.49
C LYS A 11 -13.44 -8.67 7.69
N GLU A 12 -14.73 -8.62 7.37
CA GLU A 12 -15.65 -9.76 7.46
C GLU A 12 -15.28 -10.88 6.48
N SER A 13 -14.71 -10.55 5.32
CA SER A 13 -14.16 -11.53 4.37
C SER A 13 -12.87 -12.22 4.85
N GLY A 14 -12.34 -11.82 6.01
CA GLY A 14 -11.09 -12.34 6.57
C GLY A 14 -9.83 -11.62 6.07
N SER A 15 -9.96 -10.50 5.36
CA SER A 15 -8.80 -9.71 4.93
C SER A 15 -8.20 -8.95 6.12
N GLU A 16 -6.88 -9.01 6.26
CA GLU A 16 -6.15 -8.10 7.15
C GLU A 16 -6.09 -6.72 6.50
N VAL A 17 -6.62 -5.70 7.18
CA VAL A 17 -6.70 -4.32 6.67
C VAL A 17 -5.72 -3.43 7.41
N LEU A 18 -4.97 -2.64 6.65
CA LEU A 18 -4.07 -1.59 7.14
C LEU A 18 -4.77 -0.23 7.04
N GLU A 19 -4.63 0.58 8.08
CA GLU A 19 -4.97 2.01 8.07
C GLU A 19 -3.67 2.80 7.93
N LEU A 20 -3.60 3.67 6.93
CA LEU A 20 -2.49 4.59 6.69
C LEU A 20 -3.01 6.01 6.87
N THR A 21 -2.39 6.78 7.76
CA THR A 21 -2.75 8.17 8.02
C THR A 21 -1.62 9.07 7.57
N SER A 22 -1.92 10.03 6.68
CA SER A 22 -0.94 11.03 6.25
C SER A 22 -0.68 12.06 7.35
N GLU A 23 0.39 12.85 7.21
CA GLU A 23 0.69 13.97 8.11
C GLU A 23 -0.44 15.02 8.12
N GLU A 24 -1.14 15.19 7.00
CA GLU A 24 -2.32 16.06 6.87
C GLU A 24 -3.60 15.44 7.48
N GLY A 25 -3.52 14.25 8.09
CA GLY A 25 -4.65 13.56 8.71
C GLY A 25 -5.58 12.83 7.73
N HIS A 26 -5.19 12.67 6.45
CA HIS A 26 -5.97 11.89 5.49
C HIS A 26 -5.78 10.40 5.77
N VAL A 27 -6.88 9.66 5.81
CA VAL A 27 -6.87 8.23 6.14
C VAL A 27 -7.12 7.40 4.89
N TYR A 28 -6.32 6.35 4.72
CA TYR A 28 -6.41 5.39 3.63
C TYR A 28 -6.44 3.97 4.21
N TYR A 29 -7.22 3.10 3.57
CA TYR A 29 -7.40 1.71 3.96
C TYR A 29 -6.98 0.79 2.83
N PHE A 30 -6.09 -0.15 3.14
CA PHE A 30 -5.56 -1.12 2.18
C PHE A 30 -5.65 -2.52 2.74
N ARG A 31 -5.85 -3.50 1.87
CA ARG A 31 -5.54 -4.89 2.23
C ARG A 31 -4.04 -4.99 2.47
N LYS A 32 -3.63 -5.65 3.55
CA LYS A 32 -2.21 -5.95 3.80
C LYS A 32 -1.63 -6.75 2.62
N PRO A 33 -0.49 -6.32 2.05
CA PRO A 33 0.14 -7.07 0.97
C PRO A 33 0.53 -8.48 1.43
N GLY A 34 0.20 -9.48 0.62
CA GLY A 34 0.61 -10.86 0.81
C GLY A 34 1.85 -11.21 0.00
N LYS A 35 2.35 -12.44 0.18
CA LYS A 35 3.52 -12.97 -0.56
C LYS A 35 3.37 -12.85 -2.08
N SER A 36 2.19 -13.14 -2.62
CA SER A 36 1.90 -13.05 -4.07
C SER A 36 2.00 -11.61 -4.59
N ASP A 37 1.46 -10.66 -3.84
CA ASP A 37 1.48 -9.23 -4.20
C ASP A 37 2.92 -8.72 -4.24
N MET A 38 3.70 -9.04 -3.20
CA MET A 38 5.11 -8.62 -3.11
C MET A 38 5.98 -9.28 -4.17
N ASN A 39 5.78 -10.56 -4.48
CA ASN A 39 6.50 -11.23 -5.57
C ASN A 39 6.22 -10.55 -6.93
N ARG A 40 4.97 -10.18 -7.20
CA ARG A 40 4.59 -9.45 -8.42
C ARG A 40 5.24 -8.07 -8.46
N TYR A 41 5.22 -7.34 -7.34
CA TYR A 41 5.87 -6.04 -7.21
C TYR A 41 7.38 -6.13 -7.53
N LEU A 42 8.11 -7.02 -6.84
CA LEU A 42 9.56 -7.19 -7.02
C LEU A 42 9.91 -7.62 -8.45
N THR A 43 9.13 -8.52 -9.05
CA THR A 43 9.34 -8.98 -10.43
C THR A 43 9.20 -7.84 -11.44
N LEU A 44 8.22 -6.94 -11.24
CA LEU A 44 8.03 -5.79 -12.10
C LEU A 44 9.11 -4.72 -11.87
N ALA A 45 9.45 -4.45 -10.60
CA ALA A 45 10.50 -3.51 -10.24
C ALA A 45 11.86 -3.91 -10.84
N ALA A 46 12.24 -5.19 -10.77
CA ALA A 46 13.48 -5.72 -11.34
C ALA A 46 13.58 -5.54 -12.88
N LYS A 47 12.43 -5.41 -13.57
CA LYS A 47 12.36 -5.12 -15.01
C LYS A 47 12.40 -3.62 -15.32
N GLN A 48 12.90 -2.79 -14.40
CA GLN A 48 12.92 -1.33 -14.48
C GLN A 48 11.52 -0.69 -14.60
N LYS A 49 10.47 -1.39 -14.15
CA LYS A 49 9.08 -0.90 -14.16
C LYS A 49 8.60 -0.53 -12.76
N LEU A 50 9.44 0.18 -11.99
CA LEU A 50 9.16 0.50 -10.59
C LEU A 50 7.87 1.30 -10.42
N ALA A 51 7.64 2.33 -11.24
CA ALA A 51 6.42 3.13 -11.19
C ALA A 51 5.15 2.29 -11.41
N SER A 52 5.17 1.41 -12.43
CA SER A 52 4.05 0.49 -12.69
C SER A 52 3.90 -0.58 -11.60
N ALA A 53 4.99 -1.00 -10.97
CA ALA A 53 4.95 -1.94 -9.85
C ALA A 53 4.25 -1.29 -8.64
N ALA A 54 4.62 -0.06 -8.28
CA ALA A 54 4.01 0.71 -7.20
C ALA A 54 2.53 0.99 -7.46
N GLN A 55 2.18 1.41 -8.69
CA GLN A 55 0.79 1.61 -9.10
C GLN A 55 -0.05 0.35 -8.92
N ASN A 56 0.42 -0.79 -9.42
CA ASN A 56 -0.30 -2.05 -9.26
C ASN A 56 -0.47 -2.43 -7.79
N LEU A 57 0.59 -2.27 -6.99
CA LEU A 57 0.53 -2.58 -5.55
C LEU A 57 -0.51 -1.73 -4.84
N ILE A 58 -0.58 -0.43 -5.12
CA ILE A 58 -1.54 0.47 -4.47
C ILE A 58 -2.95 0.21 -4.97
N TYR A 59 -3.15 0.18 -6.28
CA TYR A 59 -4.48 0.09 -6.88
C TYR A 59 -5.15 -1.25 -6.67
N ASP A 60 -4.39 -2.36 -6.64
CA ASP A 60 -4.94 -3.70 -6.42
C ASP A 60 -5.26 -3.94 -4.92
N LEU A 61 -4.68 -3.15 -4.01
CA LEU A 61 -4.85 -3.31 -2.56
C LEU A 61 -5.77 -2.26 -1.93
N ALA A 62 -6.15 -1.21 -2.67
CA ALA A 62 -7.00 -0.13 -2.19
C ALA A 62 -8.39 -0.64 -1.79
N ILE A 63 -8.81 -0.33 -0.56
CA ILE A 63 -10.15 -0.59 -0.06
C ILE A 63 -10.94 0.71 0.02
N HIS A 64 -10.40 1.73 0.68
CA HIS A 64 -11.03 3.03 0.79
C HIS A 64 -9.99 4.14 1.09
N PRO A 65 -9.94 5.25 0.35
CA PRO A 65 -10.59 5.49 -0.94
C PRO A 65 -10.31 4.36 -1.94
N GLY A 66 -11.23 4.14 -2.87
CA GLY A 66 -11.11 3.08 -3.86
C GLY A 66 -10.01 3.38 -4.88
N ARG A 67 -9.72 2.41 -5.75
CA ARG A 67 -8.72 2.52 -6.82
C ARG A 67 -8.83 3.83 -7.64
N ASP A 68 -10.02 4.15 -8.13
CA ASP A 68 -10.22 5.29 -9.03
C ASP A 68 -10.08 6.63 -8.30
N GLU A 69 -10.50 6.69 -7.02
CA GLU A 69 -10.30 7.86 -6.18
C GLU A 69 -8.81 8.08 -5.88
N ILE A 70 -8.09 7.02 -5.48
CA ILE A 70 -6.64 7.10 -5.27
C ILE A 70 -5.93 7.51 -6.56
N LYS A 71 -6.38 7.02 -7.72
CA LYS A 71 -5.81 7.45 -9.00
C LYS A 71 -5.97 8.95 -9.21
N GLY A 72 -7.17 9.50 -9.00
CA GLY A 72 -7.39 10.96 -9.08
C GLY A 72 -6.49 11.73 -8.12
N MET A 73 -6.37 11.26 -6.87
CA MET A 73 -5.49 11.89 -5.86
C MET A 73 -4.01 11.84 -6.26
N VAL A 74 -3.57 10.77 -6.91
CA VAL A 74 -2.19 10.62 -7.40
C VAL A 74 -1.94 11.54 -8.60
N ASP A 75 -2.92 11.70 -9.50
CA ASP A 75 -2.80 12.62 -10.63
C ASP A 75 -2.64 14.07 -10.13
N GLU A 76 -3.31 14.44 -9.04
CA GLU A 76 -3.16 15.75 -8.37
C GLU A 76 -1.87 15.87 -7.54
N LYS A 77 -1.49 14.81 -6.82
CA LYS A 77 -0.32 14.75 -5.94
C LYS A 77 0.55 13.53 -6.29
N PRO A 78 1.44 13.60 -7.31
CA PRO A 78 2.22 12.45 -7.77
C PRO A 78 3.09 11.78 -6.68
N GLY A 79 3.57 12.55 -5.69
CA GLY A 79 4.35 12.04 -4.56
C GLY A 79 3.57 11.06 -3.67
N LEU A 80 2.24 11.12 -3.67
CA LEU A 80 1.38 10.22 -2.89
C LEU A 80 1.58 8.76 -3.27
N MET A 81 1.80 8.47 -4.56
CA MET A 81 2.10 7.13 -5.07
C MET A 81 3.32 6.52 -4.37
N VAL A 82 4.40 7.30 -4.22
CA VAL A 82 5.62 6.82 -3.58
C VAL A 82 5.40 6.62 -2.08
N ALA A 83 4.74 7.57 -1.42
CA ALA A 83 4.47 7.51 0.02
C ALA A 83 3.62 6.28 0.39
N LEU A 84 2.52 6.05 -0.32
CA LEU A 84 1.64 4.90 -0.10
C LEU A 84 2.37 3.57 -0.36
N SER A 85 3.14 3.49 -1.46
CA SER A 85 3.89 2.29 -1.81
C SER A 85 4.93 1.96 -0.73
N ASN A 86 5.63 2.96 -0.22
CA ASN A 86 6.62 2.77 0.84
C ASN A 86 5.97 2.32 2.15
N ALA A 87 4.84 2.92 2.53
CA ALA A 87 4.10 2.51 3.73
C ALA A 87 3.66 1.04 3.66
N LEU A 88 3.15 0.58 2.51
CA LEU A 88 2.77 -0.82 2.29
C LEU A 88 3.98 -1.76 2.33
N GLN A 89 5.11 -1.37 1.73
CA GLN A 89 6.36 -2.13 1.77
C GLN A 89 6.92 -2.25 3.20
N ASN A 90 6.84 -1.17 3.99
CA ASN A 90 7.26 -1.15 5.40
C ASN A 90 6.40 -2.10 6.25
N ALA A 91 5.08 -2.11 6.04
CA ALA A 91 4.14 -2.95 6.78
C ALA A 91 4.39 -4.46 6.61
N VAL A 92 5.12 -4.85 5.56
CA VAL A 92 5.51 -6.26 5.30
C VAL A 92 7.01 -6.50 5.47
N GLY A 93 7.74 -5.54 6.03
CA GLY A 93 9.15 -5.67 6.37
C GLY A 93 10.11 -5.64 5.17
N LEU A 94 9.65 -5.20 3.99
CA LEU A 94 10.54 -5.11 2.82
C LEU A 94 11.69 -4.12 3.03
N ASN A 95 11.40 -3.03 3.77
CA ASN A 95 12.37 -2.00 4.11
C ASN A 95 12.80 -2.09 5.58
N ALA A 96 12.78 -3.30 6.16
CA ALA A 96 13.24 -3.49 7.52
C ALA A 96 14.74 -3.15 7.63
N GLU A 97 15.09 -2.29 8.59
CA GLU A 97 16.48 -1.98 8.91
C GLU A 97 17.02 -3.03 9.90
N PHE A 98 18.25 -3.46 9.67
CA PHE A 98 18.93 -4.44 10.52
C PHE A 98 20.27 -3.89 10.99
N GLU A 99 20.53 -3.99 12.29
CA GLU A 99 21.85 -3.71 12.85
C GLU A 99 22.75 -4.95 12.69
N VAL A 100 23.94 -4.77 12.12
CA VAL A 100 24.91 -5.85 11.94
C VAL A 100 26.08 -5.61 12.89
N LYS A 101 26.30 -6.53 13.82
CA LYS A 101 27.45 -6.54 14.71
C LYS A 101 28.35 -7.73 14.38
N LYS A 102 29.65 -7.46 14.23
CA LYS A 102 30.68 -8.51 14.20
C LYS A 102 30.91 -9.00 15.63
N LEU A 103 30.73 -10.30 15.87
CA LEU A 103 31.06 -10.97 17.13
C LEU A 103 32.54 -11.36 17.17
#